data_AF-E4XCR9-F1
#
_entry.id   AF-E4XCR9-F1
#
_cell.length_a   1.000
_cell.length_b   1.000
_cell.length_c   1.000
_cell.angle_alpha   90.00
_cell.angle_beta   90.00
_cell.angle_gamma   90.00
#
_symmetry.space_group_name_H-M   'P 1'
#
loop_
_entity.id
_entity.type
_entity.pdbx_description
1 polymer ?
#
loop_
_entity_poly.entity_id
_entity_poly.type
_entity_poly.pdbx_seq_one_letter_code
_entity_poly.pdbx_strand_id
1 'polypeptide(L)' 'MFIHSLKVSRETGLPISIFRLVTSSGIELFDNFLFNRYFELQRGCTLRLDIWDGWKNLLNYALDGQVKSRASNLDELAAS' A
#
# COMPACT_ATOMS: atom_id res chain seq x y z
N MET A 1 14.48 10.46 1.62
CA MET A 1 14.87 9.16 2.23
C MET A 1 13.82 8.83 3.29
N PHE A 2 13.25 7.64 3.17
CA PHE A 2 11.98 7.10 3.71
C PHE A 2 11.82 7.02 5.26
N ILE A 3 12.27 8.04 6.01
CA ILE A 3 12.44 7.93 7.47
C ILE A 3 11.09 7.80 8.22
N HIS A 4 10.04 8.47 7.73
CA HIS A 4 8.76 8.50 8.44
C HIS A 4 7.97 7.20 8.30
N SER A 5 7.79 6.70 7.07
CA SER A 5 7.08 5.44 6.82
C SER A 5 7.83 4.24 7.39
N LEU A 6 9.16 4.23 7.32
CA LEU A 6 9.96 3.15 7.95
C LEU A 6 9.84 3.14 9.47
N LYS A 7 9.83 4.32 10.11
CA LYS A 7 9.63 4.40 11.56
C LYS A 7 8.26 3.87 11.96
N VAL A 8 7.21 4.28 11.25
CA VAL A 8 5.84 3.79 11.51
C VAL A 8 5.74 2.29 11.29
N SER A 9 6.36 1.75 10.25
CA SER A 9 6.39 0.30 9.99
C SER A 9 7.05 -0.47 11.13
N ARG A 10 8.14 0.05 11.70
CA ARG A 10 8.83 -0.58 12.84
C ARG A 10 8.00 -0.56 14.11
N GLU A 11 7.33 0.55 14.42
CA GLU A 11 6.52 0.70 15.63
C GLU A 11 5.19 -0.07 15.56
N THR A 12 4.62 -0.20 14.36
CA THR A 12 3.30 -0.85 14.17
C THR A 12 3.39 -2.31 13.73
N GLY A 13 4.56 -2.77 13.23
CA GLY A 13 4.71 -4.07 12.60
C GLY A 13 4.07 -4.18 11.21
N LEU A 14 3.46 -3.10 10.71
CA LEU A 14 2.79 -3.09 9.41
C LEU A 14 3.83 -2.90 8.29
N PRO A 15 3.83 -3.71 7.22
CA PRO A 15 4.63 -3.44 6.03
C PRO A 15 4.33 -2.04 5.46
N ILE A 16 5.37 -1.30 5.02
CA ILE A 16 5.20 0.05 4.45
C ILE A 16 4.19 0.06 3.29
N SER A 17 4.11 -1.04 2.56
CA SER A 17 3.20 -1.19 1.42
C SER A 17 1.72 -1.30 1.80
N ILE A 18 1.34 -1.56 3.06
CA ILE A 18 -0.07 -1.74 3.44
C ILE A 18 -0.73 -0.50 4.02
N PHE A 19 0.04 0.58 4.23
CA PHE A 19 -0.50 1.80 4.82
C PHE A 19 0.02 3.04 4.13
N ARG A 20 -0.72 4.13 4.30
CA ARG A 20 -0.33 5.49 3.92
C ARG A 20 -0.50 6.43 5.09
N LEU A 21 0.32 7.47 5.12
CA LEU A 21 0.21 8.54 6.10
C LEU A 21 -0.60 9.68 5.51
N VAL A 22 -1.59 10.14 6.25
CA VAL A 22 -2.53 11.16 5.79
C VAL A 22 -2.62 12.27 6.82
N THR A 23 -2.64 13.53 6.37
CA THR A 23 -2.89 14.68 7.26
C THR A 23 -4.32 14.65 7.80
N SER A 24 -4.60 15.46 8.83
CA SER A 24 -5.98 15.69 9.29
C SER A 24 -6.90 16.25 8.20
N SER A 25 -6.33 16.97 7.23
CA SER A 25 -7.03 17.49 6.04
C SER A 25 -7.21 16.46 4.92
N GLY A 26 -6.80 15.20 5.13
CA GLY A 26 -7.01 14.13 4.15
C GLY A 26 -5.96 14.05 3.05
N ILE A 27 -4.84 14.75 3.17
CA ILE A 27 -3.81 14.75 2.13
C ILE A 27 -2.78 13.65 2.40
N GLU A 28 -2.55 12.81 1.40
CA GLU A 28 -1.58 11.72 1.45
C GLU A 28 -0.14 12.22 1.38
N LEU A 29 0.70 11.67 2.26
CA LEU A 29 2.12 11.97 2.35
C LEU A 29 2.90 10.88 1.63
N PHE A 30 3.76 11.32 0.71
CA PHE A 30 4.65 10.44 -0.04
C PHE A 30 6.08 10.66 0.43
N ASP A 31 6.86 9.58 0.59
CA ASP A 31 8.21 9.60 1.17
C ASP A 31 9.23 10.49 0.42
N ASN A 32 8.95 10.84 -0.83
CA ASN A 32 9.80 11.68 -1.66
C ASN A 32 9.37 13.15 -1.75
N PHE A 33 8.23 13.50 -1.15
CA PHE A 33 7.79 14.89 -1.10
C PHE A 33 8.41 15.54 0.13
N LEU A 34 9.14 16.63 -0.10
CA LEU A 34 9.78 17.41 0.96
C LEU A 34 8.69 17.91 1.92
N PHE A 35 8.60 17.23 3.07
CA PHE A 35 7.71 17.54 4.20
C PHE A 35 7.58 19.06 4.41
N ASN A 36 8.71 19.77 4.44
CA ASN A 36 8.75 21.20 4.74
C ASN A 36 8.28 22.15 3.61
N ARG A 37 8.11 21.69 2.37
CA ARG A 37 7.76 22.59 1.25
C ARG A 37 6.27 22.67 0.94
N TYR A 38 5.50 21.64 1.27
CA TYR A 38 4.09 21.55 0.89
C TYR A 38 3.15 21.26 2.07
N PHE A 39 3.68 20.69 3.16
CA PHE A 39 2.91 20.35 4.34
C PHE A 39 3.53 21.10 5.51
N GLU A 40 2.88 22.15 6.01
CA GLU A 40 3.29 22.85 7.24
C GLU A 40 3.09 21.96 8.48
N LEU A 41 3.68 20.76 8.48
CA LEU A 41 3.64 19.81 9.58
C LEU A 41 4.52 20.34 10.70
N GLN A 42 3.88 21.01 11.65
CA GLN A 42 4.51 21.46 12.88
C GLN A 42 4.82 20.26 13.78
N ARG A 43 5.81 20.42 14.66
CA ARG A 43 6.06 19.40 15.70
C ARG A 43 4.81 19.26 16.56
N GLY A 44 4.39 18.01 16.80
CA GLY A 44 3.14 17.71 17.51
C GLY A 44 1.93 17.51 16.59
N CYS A 45 2.07 17.71 15.27
CA CYS A 45 1.03 17.32 14.33
C CYS A 45 0.75 15.82 14.41
N THR A 46 -0.54 15.48 14.40
CA THR A 46 -1.01 14.10 14.33
C THR A 46 -1.30 13.73 12.88
N LEU A 47 -0.75 12.59 12.45
CA LEU A 47 -1.05 11.99 11.15
C LEU A 47 -1.95 10.77 11.36
N ARG A 48 -2.82 10.53 10.40
CA ARG A 48 -3.66 9.35 10.36
C ARG A 48 -2.96 8.25 9.55
N LEU A 49 -2.99 7.04 10.08
CA LEU A 49 -2.55 5.85 9.38
C LEU A 49 -3.76 5.21 8.71
N ASP A 50 -3.79 5.25 7.38
CA ASP A 50 -4.85 4.63 6.59
C ASP A 50 -4.33 3.38 5.89
N ILE A 51 -5.19 2.37 5.79
CA ILE A 51 -4.88 1.17 5.00
C ILE A 51 -4.86 1.56 3.53
N TRP A 52 -3.80 1.18 2.83
CA TRP A 52 -3.73 1.34 1.39
C TRP A 52 -4.53 0.21 0.71
N ASP A 53 -5.58 0.61 0.00
CA ASP A 53 -6.53 -0.23 -0.71
C ASP A 53 -5.94 -0.94 -1.94
N GLY A 54 -4.70 -0.63 -2.32
CA GLY A 54 -3.97 -1.29 -3.40
C GLY A 54 -3.78 -2.80 -3.20
N TRP A 55 -3.68 -3.28 -1.96
CA TRP A 55 -3.57 -4.72 -1.66
C TRP A 55 -4.80 -5.51 -2.04
N LYS A 56 -5.99 -4.93 -1.89
CA LYS A 56 -7.24 -5.61 -2.26
C LYS A 56 -7.24 -5.92 -3.75
N ASN A 57 -6.88 -4.93 -4.57
CA ASN A 57 -6.79 -5.11 -6.02
C ASN A 57 -5.67 -6.07 -6.39
N LEU A 58 -4.49 -5.94 -5.78
CA LEU A 58 -3.36 -6.85 -6.02
C LEU A 58 -3.71 -8.32 -5.70
N LEU A 59 -4.32 -8.58 -4.55
CA LEU A 59 -4.75 -9.92 -4.15
C LEU A 59 -5.85 -10.46 -5.08
N ASN A 60 -6.81 -9.62 -5.46
CA ASN A 60 -7.84 -10.00 -6.43
C ASN A 60 -7.23 -10.35 -7.79
N TYR A 61 -6.27 -9.56 -8.29
CA TYR A 61 -5.58 -9.86 -9.55
C TYR A 61 -4.72 -11.12 -9.47
N ALA A 62 -4.05 -11.36 -8.35
CA ALA A 62 -3.28 -12.59 -8.13
C ALA A 62 -4.18 -13.83 -8.13
N LEU A 63 -5.34 -13.76 -7.46
CA LEU A 63 -6.33 -14.83 -7.46
C LEU A 63 -6.91 -15.06 -8.85
N ASP A 64 -7.29 -14.00 -9.56
CA ASP A 64 -7.83 -14.09 -10.93
C ASP A 64 -6.81 -14.72 -11.90
N GLY A 65 -5.53 -14.33 -11.80
CA GLY A 65 -4.45 -14.94 -12.58
C GLY A 65 -4.25 -16.42 -12.28
N GLN A 66 -4.29 -16.83 -11.01
CA GLN A 66 -4.19 -18.24 -10.63
C GLN A 66 -5.37 -19.08 -11.13
N VAL A 67 -6.59 -18.56 -11.04
CA VAL A 67 -7.79 -19.24 -11.54
C VAL A 67 -7.71 -19.41 -13.06
N LYS A 68 -7.32 -18.38 -13.80
CA LYS A 68 -7.14 -18.43 -15.26
C LYS A 68 -6.08 -19.43 -15.68
N SER A 69 -4.93 -19.43 -15.01
CA SER A 69 -3.85 -20.40 -15.28
C SER A 69 -4.28 -21.85 -15.04
N ARG A 70 -5.15 -22.09 -14.06
CA ARG A 70 -5.63 -23.44 -13.75
C ARG A 70 -6.69 -23.91 -14.74
N ALA A 71 -7.54 -23.01 -15.23
CA ALA A 71 -8.53 -23.31 -16.27
C ALA A 71 -7.85 -23.68 -17.60
N SER A 72 -6.84 -22.93 -18.04
CA SER A 72 -6.11 -23.24 -19.29
C SER A 72 -5.43 -24.62 -19.24
N ASN A 73 -4.89 -25.01 -18.09
CA ASN A 73 -4.26 -26.32 -17.92
C ASN A 73 -5.28 -27.48 -17.97
N LEU A 74 -6.52 -27.25 -17.52
CA LEU A 74 -7.59 -28.24 -17.61
C LEU A 74 -8.11 -28.37 -19.05
N ASP A 75 -8.18 -27.26 -19.78
CA ASP A 75 -8.56 -27.27 -21.21
C ASP A 75 -7.50 -27.99 -22.05
N GLU A 76 -6.21 -27.80 -21.78
CA GLU A 76 -5.13 -28.56 -22.44
C GLU A 76 -5.16 -30.06 -22.10
N LEU A 77 -5.46 -30.42 -20.85
CA LEU A 77 -5.60 -31.83 -20.43
C LEU A 77 -6.85 -32.50 -21.01
N ALA A 78 -7.94 -31.75 -21.23
CA ALA A 78 -9.17 -32.26 -21.83
C ALA A 78 -9.08 -32.38 -23.37
N ALA A 79 -8.11 -31.71 -24.00
CA ALA A 79 -7.83 -31.78 -25.43
C ALA A 79 -6.76 -32.82 -25.81
N SER A 80 -6.17 -33.51 -24.83
CA SER A 80 -5.19 -34.61 -24.95
C SER A 80 -5.85 -35.97 -24.80
#